data_AF-A0A350DH80-F1
#
_entry.id   AF-A0A350DH80-F1
#
_cell.length_a   1.000
_cell.length_b   1.000
_cell.length_c   1.000
_cell.angle_alpha   90.00
_cell.angle_beta   90.00
_cell.angle_gamma   90.00
#
_symmetry.space_group_name_H-M   'P 1'
#
loop_
_entity.id
_entity.type
_entity.pdbx_description
1 polymer ?
#
loop_
_entity_poly.entity_id
_entity_poly.type
_entity_poly.pdbx_seq_one_letter_code
_entity_poly.pdbx_strand_id
1 'polypeptide(L)'
;RAQEVQRPIVYVNTIGGQDELVFDGGSSCVDASGQLKVLAPYWQAGLMPIQLLQTSANTWEPQAGEIEPDVEPEESLYCALVTGLRDYVNKSGFKGVVLGLSGGIDSALSLAIAVDALGPQRVQAVMMPYHYTADISKQDAAEQANLLGVHYDVMPIEPMVEAFMSTLAESFAGTERDTTEENLQSRCRGVLLMAISNKKGLMVLTT
;
A
#
# COMPACT_ATOMS: atom_id res chain seq x y z
N ARG A 1 -11.54 -31.99 -1.20
CA ARG A 1 -11.02 -32.40 -2.53
C ARG A 1 -10.01 -33.55 -2.49
N ALA A 2 -8.86 -33.45 -1.81
CA ALA A 2 -7.84 -34.51 -1.80
C ALA A 2 -8.40 -35.88 -1.36
N GLN A 3 -9.17 -35.90 -0.26
CA GLN A 3 -9.89 -37.08 0.23
C GLN A 3 -10.89 -37.65 -0.79
N GLU A 4 -11.61 -36.78 -1.52
CA GLU A 4 -12.60 -37.21 -2.54
C GLU A 4 -11.94 -37.93 -3.71
N VAL A 5 -10.79 -37.43 -4.16
CA VAL A 5 -10.06 -38.02 -5.29
C VAL A 5 -9.06 -39.10 -4.87
N GLN A 6 -8.87 -39.30 -3.56
CA GLN A 6 -7.90 -40.23 -2.97
C GLN A 6 -6.49 -40.06 -3.55
N ARG A 7 -6.07 -38.80 -3.76
CA ARG A 7 -4.76 -38.42 -4.29
C ARG A 7 -4.21 -37.22 -3.53
N PRO A 8 -2.88 -37.14 -3.35
CA PRO A 8 -2.27 -35.91 -2.84
C PRO A 8 -2.53 -34.75 -3.82
N ILE A 9 -2.62 -33.54 -3.28
CA ILE A 9 -2.77 -32.31 -4.06
C ILE A 9 -1.60 -31.40 -3.73
N VAL A 10 -0.91 -30.95 -4.77
CA VAL A 10 0.05 -29.85 -4.71
C VAL A 10 -0.65 -28.62 -5.27
N TYR A 11 -0.86 -27.63 -4.42
CA TYR A 11 -1.43 -26.34 -4.78
C TYR A 11 -0.30 -25.31 -4.88
N VAL A 12 -0.15 -24.70 -6.04
CA VAL A 12 0.83 -23.65 -6.28
C VAL A 12 0.09 -22.37 -6.59
N ASN A 13 0.38 -21.32 -5.84
CA ASN A 13 -0.23 -20.01 -5.98
C ASN A 13 0.80 -18.95 -6.33
N THR A 14 0.35 -17.93 -7.05
CA THR A 14 1.14 -16.74 -7.37
C THR A 14 1.31 -15.87 -6.12
N ILE A 15 2.35 -15.05 -6.13
CA ILE A 15 2.53 -13.94 -5.19
C ILE A 15 2.78 -12.64 -5.94
N GLY A 16 2.21 -11.54 -5.45
CA GLY A 16 2.47 -10.18 -5.92
C GLY A 16 1.20 -9.39 -6.18
N GLY A 17 1.35 -8.09 -6.42
CA GLY A 17 0.26 -7.19 -6.80
C GLY A 17 0.10 -7.07 -8.32
N GLN A 18 -1.13 -7.08 -8.82
CA GLN A 18 -1.47 -6.76 -10.19
C GLN A 18 -2.71 -5.87 -10.20
N ASP A 19 -2.51 -4.60 -10.52
CA ASP A 19 -3.55 -3.58 -10.47
C ASP A 19 -4.26 -3.59 -9.10
N GLU A 20 -5.57 -3.88 -9.05
CA GLU A 20 -6.35 -3.94 -7.81
C GLU A 20 -6.23 -5.26 -7.04
N LEU A 21 -5.67 -6.30 -7.66
CA LEU A 21 -5.55 -7.63 -7.07
C LEU A 21 -4.19 -7.83 -6.42
N VAL A 22 -4.18 -8.55 -5.31
CA VAL A 22 -2.97 -9.03 -4.64
C VAL A 22 -3.07 -10.53 -4.45
N PHE A 23 -1.99 -11.22 -4.80
CA PHE A 23 -1.84 -12.66 -4.62
C PHE A 23 -0.89 -12.91 -3.45
N ASP A 24 -1.34 -13.75 -2.53
CA ASP A 24 -0.78 -13.98 -1.20
C ASP A 24 0.23 -15.12 -1.15
N GLY A 25 0.31 -15.96 -2.20
CA GLY A 25 1.11 -17.17 -2.16
C GLY A 25 0.41 -18.25 -1.33
N GLY A 26 1.03 -18.75 -0.26
CA GLY A 26 0.44 -19.84 0.53
C GLY A 26 0.33 -21.16 -0.26
N SER A 27 1.30 -21.41 -1.14
CA SER A 27 1.40 -22.69 -1.84
C SER A 27 1.48 -23.84 -0.84
N SER A 28 0.82 -24.95 -1.09
CA SER A 28 0.69 -26.03 -0.10
C SER A 28 0.65 -27.41 -0.72
N CYS A 29 0.96 -28.41 0.10
CA CYS A 29 0.82 -29.82 -0.25
C CYS A 29 0.03 -30.54 0.83
N VAL A 30 -1.03 -31.24 0.40
CA VAL A 30 -1.82 -32.12 1.26
C VAL A 30 -1.72 -33.56 0.75
N ASP A 31 -1.72 -34.52 1.66
CA ASP A 31 -1.78 -35.94 1.30
C ASP A 31 -3.18 -36.39 0.87
N ALA A 32 -3.29 -37.65 0.45
CA ALA A 32 -4.58 -38.24 0.04
C ALA A 32 -5.61 -38.33 1.19
N SER A 33 -5.18 -38.27 2.45
CA SER A 33 -6.06 -38.19 3.62
C SER A 33 -6.50 -36.75 3.92
N GLY A 34 -5.99 -35.75 3.19
CA GLY A 34 -6.27 -34.33 3.43
C GLY A 34 -5.40 -33.71 4.52
N GLN A 35 -4.37 -34.40 5.01
CA GLN A 35 -3.44 -33.83 5.99
C GLN A 35 -2.46 -32.90 5.28
N LEU A 36 -2.32 -31.68 5.80
CA LEU A 36 -1.29 -30.74 5.37
C LEU A 36 0.11 -31.29 5.65
N LYS A 37 0.95 -31.33 4.62
CA LYS A 37 2.34 -31.80 4.70
C LYS A 37 3.34 -30.68 4.54
N VAL A 38 3.02 -29.68 3.72
CA VAL A 38 3.86 -28.52 3.44
C VAL A 38 2.98 -27.30 3.26
N LEU A 39 3.38 -26.17 3.84
CA LEU A 39 2.77 -24.85 3.63
C LEU A 39 3.89 -23.83 3.45
N ALA A 40 3.93 -23.24 2.26
CA ALA A 40 4.81 -22.13 1.95
C ALA A 40 4.34 -20.84 2.63
N PRO A 41 5.26 -19.91 2.93
CA PRO A 41 4.91 -18.65 3.56
C PRO A 41 3.96 -17.83 2.68
N TYR A 42 3.06 -17.11 3.32
CA TYR A 42 2.30 -16.04 2.68
C TYR A 42 3.18 -14.81 2.49
N TRP A 43 2.88 -14.00 1.48
CA TRP A 43 3.53 -12.70 1.23
C TRP A 43 5.06 -12.76 1.03
N GLN A 44 5.62 -13.94 0.78
CA GLN A 44 7.02 -14.13 0.41
C GLN A 44 7.19 -14.92 -0.89
N ALA A 45 8.02 -14.38 -1.80
CA ALA A 45 8.41 -15.09 -3.02
C ALA A 45 9.54 -16.07 -2.71
N GLY A 46 9.40 -17.32 -3.16
CA GLY A 46 10.39 -18.34 -2.89
C GLY A 46 10.11 -19.67 -3.57
N LEU A 47 10.98 -20.64 -3.29
CA LEU A 47 10.82 -22.03 -3.70
C LEU A 47 10.65 -22.88 -2.43
N MET A 48 9.56 -23.64 -2.37
CA MET A 48 9.27 -24.53 -1.25
C MET A 48 9.36 -25.99 -1.76
N PRO A 49 10.38 -26.77 -1.34
CA PRO A 49 10.55 -28.14 -1.80
C PRO A 49 9.50 -29.08 -1.20
N ILE A 50 9.01 -30.01 -2.01
CA ILE A 50 8.15 -31.12 -1.57
C ILE A 50 8.85 -32.42 -1.90
N GLN A 51 9.00 -33.30 -0.91
CA GLN A 51 9.51 -34.65 -1.12
C GLN A 51 8.35 -35.64 -1.29
N LEU A 52 8.36 -36.39 -2.39
CA LEU A 52 7.41 -37.46 -2.66
C LEU A 52 8.12 -38.81 -2.55
N LEU A 53 7.60 -39.70 -1.71
CA LEU A 53 8.04 -41.08 -1.63
C LEU A 53 7.12 -41.98 -2.45
N GLN A 54 7.68 -42.82 -3.30
CA GLN A 54 6.91 -43.82 -4.03
C GLN A 54 6.63 -45.02 -3.13
N THR A 55 5.38 -45.23 -2.72
CA THR A 55 4.97 -46.37 -1.88
C THR A 55 4.46 -47.55 -2.71
N SER A 56 4.06 -47.32 -3.95
CA SER A 56 3.71 -48.36 -4.93
C SER A 56 3.96 -47.86 -6.36
N ALA A 57 3.83 -48.75 -7.37
CA ALA A 57 4.06 -48.40 -8.78
C ALA A 57 3.34 -47.11 -9.23
N ASN A 58 2.14 -46.82 -8.69
CA ASN A 58 1.32 -45.65 -9.07
C ASN A 58 0.91 -44.78 -7.86
N THR A 59 1.58 -44.93 -6.72
CA THR A 59 1.29 -44.16 -5.50
C THR A 59 2.52 -43.40 -5.04
N TRP A 60 2.35 -42.09 -4.91
CA TRP A 60 3.33 -41.17 -4.39
C TRP A 60 2.74 -40.48 -3.16
N GLU A 61 3.50 -40.45 -2.07
CA GLU A 61 3.07 -39.88 -0.80
C GLU A 61 3.97 -38.70 -0.42
N PRO A 62 3.39 -37.50 -0.23
CA PRO A 62 4.15 -36.36 0.25
C PRO A 62 4.62 -36.60 1.68
N GLN A 63 5.90 -36.41 1.89
CA GLN A 63 6.52 -36.44 3.21
C GLN A 63 6.24 -35.12 3.94
N ALA A 64 6.25 -35.16 5.27
CA ALA A 64 6.17 -33.96 6.08
C ALA A 64 7.37 -33.06 5.77
N GLY A 65 7.10 -31.79 5.45
CA GLY A 65 8.10 -30.76 5.24
C GLY A 65 7.80 -29.54 6.10
N GLU A 66 8.23 -28.37 5.63
CA GLU A 66 8.03 -27.10 6.33
C GLU A 66 6.56 -26.67 6.26
N ILE A 67 6.03 -26.27 7.40
CA ILE A 67 4.69 -25.72 7.54
C ILE A 67 4.87 -24.37 8.23
N GLU A 68 4.77 -23.30 7.44
CA GLU A 68 4.82 -21.95 7.97
C GLU A 68 3.60 -21.66 8.86
N PRO A 69 3.75 -20.83 9.90
CA PRO A 69 2.62 -20.43 10.73
C PRO A 69 1.61 -19.62 9.92
N ASP A 70 0.36 -19.69 10.34
CA ASP A 70 -0.67 -18.79 9.81
C ASP A 70 -0.34 -17.35 10.20
N VAL A 71 -0.74 -16.43 9.32
CA VAL A 71 -0.56 -15.00 9.50
C VAL A 71 -1.83 -14.42 10.15
N GLU A 72 -1.67 -13.57 11.16
CA GLU A 72 -2.81 -12.88 11.78
C GLU A 72 -3.54 -12.01 10.73
N PRO A 73 -4.88 -11.86 10.82
CA PRO A 73 -5.66 -11.18 9.80
C PRO A 73 -5.18 -9.75 9.49
N GLU A 74 -4.81 -8.99 10.53
CA GLU A 74 -4.31 -7.62 10.42
C GLU A 74 -2.93 -7.55 9.75
N GLU A 75 -2.04 -8.49 10.09
CA GLU A 75 -0.72 -8.60 9.45
C GLU A 75 -0.88 -8.96 7.96
N SER A 76 -1.77 -9.92 7.66
CA SER A 76 -2.05 -10.32 6.28
C SER A 76 -2.61 -9.16 5.45
N LEU A 77 -3.53 -8.38 6.01
CA LEU A 77 -4.06 -7.18 5.37
C LEU A 77 -2.96 -6.13 5.15
N TYR A 78 -2.09 -5.91 6.12
CA TYR A 78 -0.98 -4.96 5.98
C TYR A 78 0.01 -5.41 4.87
N CYS A 79 0.38 -6.69 4.86
CA CYS A 79 1.25 -7.27 3.82
C CYS A 79 0.63 -7.18 2.42
N ALA A 80 -0.69 -7.37 2.29
CA ALA A 80 -1.42 -7.14 1.05
C ALA A 80 -1.24 -5.69 0.55
N LEU A 81 -1.46 -4.69 1.41
CA LEU A 81 -1.31 -3.27 1.06
C LEU A 81 0.13 -2.93 0.66
N VAL A 82 1.11 -3.41 1.44
CA VAL A 82 2.54 -3.22 1.14
C VAL A 82 2.93 -3.85 -0.19
N THR A 83 2.48 -5.09 -0.44
CA THR A 83 2.77 -5.82 -1.68
C THR A 83 2.13 -5.14 -2.89
N GLY A 84 0.86 -4.76 -2.79
CA GLY A 84 0.14 -4.06 -3.84
C GLY A 84 0.82 -2.74 -4.23
N LEU A 85 1.15 -1.90 -3.24
CA LEU A 85 1.82 -0.63 -3.49
C LEU A 85 3.22 -0.83 -4.09
N ARG A 86 4.02 -1.73 -3.50
CA ARG A 86 5.39 -2.04 -3.97
C ARG A 86 5.37 -2.46 -5.43
N ASP A 87 4.50 -3.40 -5.77
CA ASP A 87 4.43 -3.95 -7.12
C ASP A 87 3.87 -2.95 -8.11
N TYR A 88 2.83 -2.19 -7.75
CA TYR A 88 2.27 -1.18 -8.66
C TYR A 88 3.31 -0.11 -9.02
N VAL A 89 4.03 0.41 -8.03
CA VAL A 89 5.07 1.43 -8.24
C VAL A 89 6.21 0.89 -9.10
N ASN A 90 6.72 -0.31 -8.78
CA ASN A 90 7.87 -0.87 -9.47
C ASN A 90 7.52 -1.38 -10.88
N LYS A 91 6.39 -2.08 -11.07
CA LYS A 91 5.96 -2.60 -12.38
C LYS A 91 5.55 -1.48 -13.33
N SER A 92 5.03 -0.36 -12.82
CA SER A 92 4.71 0.83 -13.61
C SER A 92 5.92 1.75 -13.87
N GLY A 93 7.08 1.47 -13.26
CA GLY A 93 8.32 2.22 -13.50
C GLY A 93 8.41 3.57 -12.76
N PHE A 94 7.62 3.80 -11.72
CA PHE A 94 7.73 5.01 -10.91
C PHE A 94 8.99 5.00 -10.02
N LYS A 95 9.61 6.17 -9.86
CA LYS A 95 10.82 6.31 -9.04
C LYS A 95 10.55 6.19 -7.54
N GLY A 96 9.30 6.41 -7.13
CA GLY A 96 8.85 6.43 -5.75
C GLY A 96 7.46 7.01 -5.66
N VAL A 97 7.06 7.45 -4.47
CA VAL A 97 5.76 8.06 -4.22
C VAL A 97 5.87 9.44 -3.59
N VAL A 98 4.85 10.27 -3.83
CA VAL A 98 4.60 11.51 -3.11
C VAL A 98 3.20 11.44 -2.50
N LEU A 99 3.03 11.86 -1.26
CA LEU A 99 1.71 11.94 -0.61
C LEU A 99 1.55 13.23 0.19
N GLY A 100 0.30 13.63 0.36
CA GLY A 100 -0.06 14.67 1.32
C GLY A 100 -0.08 14.08 2.73
N LEU A 101 0.59 14.73 3.68
CA LEU A 101 0.58 14.34 5.09
C LEU A 101 -0.20 15.37 5.89
N SER A 102 -1.41 15.00 6.32
CA SER A 102 -2.35 15.93 6.99
C SER A 102 -2.23 15.94 8.51
N GLY A 103 -1.52 14.96 9.09
CA GLY A 103 -1.55 14.66 10.53
C GLY A 103 -2.72 13.75 10.94
N GLY A 104 -3.57 13.34 10.00
CA GLY A 104 -4.63 12.34 10.22
C GLY A 104 -4.14 10.90 10.04
N ILE A 105 -4.86 9.97 10.67
CA ILE A 105 -4.51 8.54 10.71
C ILE A 105 -4.42 7.89 9.32
N ASP A 106 -5.27 8.29 8.37
CA ASP A 106 -5.29 7.70 7.01
C ASP A 106 -3.98 7.99 6.26
N SER A 107 -3.54 9.26 6.28
CA SER A 107 -2.27 9.66 5.68
C SER A 107 -1.06 9.10 6.43
N ALA A 108 -1.17 8.92 7.76
CA ALA A 108 -0.13 8.33 8.58
C ALA A 108 0.06 6.84 8.27
N LEU A 109 -1.02 6.07 8.13
CA LEU A 109 -0.97 4.67 7.73
C LEU A 109 -0.42 4.52 6.31
N SER A 110 -0.89 5.37 5.39
CA SER A 110 -0.40 5.40 4.01
C SER A 110 1.10 5.69 3.92
N LEU A 111 1.62 6.58 4.77
CA LEU A 111 3.05 6.87 4.87
C LEU A 111 3.83 5.63 5.34
N ALA A 112 3.36 4.95 6.38
CA ALA A 112 4.00 3.74 6.90
C ALA A 112 4.06 2.64 5.82
N ILE A 113 2.93 2.37 5.16
CA ILE A 113 2.86 1.38 4.06
C ILE A 113 3.82 1.76 2.93
N ALA A 114 3.90 3.03 2.55
CA ALA A 114 4.80 3.50 1.51
C ALA A 114 6.28 3.27 1.86
N VAL A 115 6.65 3.50 3.12
CA VAL A 115 8.02 3.28 3.60
C VAL A 115 8.37 1.80 3.61
N ASP A 116 7.48 0.93 4.09
CA ASP A 116 7.70 -0.52 4.11
C ASP A 116 7.68 -1.13 2.69
N ALA A 117 6.92 -0.54 1.77
CA ALA A 117 6.86 -0.95 0.39
C ALA A 117 8.13 -0.59 -0.39
N LEU A 118 8.69 0.61 -0.20
CA LEU A 118 9.64 1.21 -1.14
C LEU A 118 10.97 1.65 -0.51
N GLY A 119 11.03 1.71 0.82
CA GLY A 119 12.11 2.35 1.57
C GLY A 119 11.95 3.88 1.63
N PRO A 120 12.39 4.52 2.71
CA PRO A 120 12.08 5.93 2.97
C PRO A 120 12.71 6.90 1.96
N GLN A 121 13.79 6.50 1.27
CA GLN A 121 14.45 7.32 0.25
C GLN A 121 13.61 7.49 -1.02
N ARG A 122 12.60 6.64 -1.22
CA ARG A 122 11.67 6.67 -2.37
C ARG A 122 10.30 7.23 -2.00
N VAL A 123 10.17 7.81 -0.81
CA VAL A 123 8.94 8.40 -0.30
C VAL A 123 9.16 9.89 -0.05
N GLN A 124 8.22 10.72 -0.50
CA GLN A 124 8.18 12.14 -0.21
C GLN A 124 6.84 12.50 0.43
N ALA A 125 6.87 13.08 1.63
CA ALA A 125 5.69 13.58 2.32
C ALA A 125 5.61 15.11 2.18
N VAL A 126 4.41 15.63 1.93
CA VAL A 126 4.18 17.07 1.80
C VAL A 126 3.05 17.49 2.73
N MET A 127 3.36 18.34 3.71
CA MET A 127 2.36 19.01 4.53
C MET A 127 1.91 20.30 3.83
N MET A 128 0.60 20.44 3.62
CA MET A 128 0.01 21.53 2.85
C MET A 128 -1.00 22.32 3.69
N PRO A 129 -0.50 23.13 4.65
CA PRO A 129 -1.34 23.83 5.61
C PRO A 129 -2.11 24.98 4.97
N TYR A 130 -3.21 25.33 5.61
CA TYR A 130 -3.99 26.55 5.36
C TYR A 130 -4.23 27.28 6.69
N HIS A 131 -4.94 28.42 6.65
CA HIS A 131 -5.21 29.33 7.79
C HIS A 131 -5.62 28.63 9.10
N TYR A 132 -6.39 27.55 9.02
CA TYR A 132 -6.94 26.85 10.19
C TYR A 132 -6.30 25.49 10.48
N THR A 133 -5.14 25.18 9.88
CA THR A 133 -4.44 23.92 10.18
C THR A 133 -3.87 23.96 11.59
N ALA A 134 -4.41 23.11 12.47
CA ALA A 134 -3.99 22.99 13.86
C ALA A 134 -2.50 22.67 13.96
N ASP A 135 -1.82 23.29 14.94
CA ASP A 135 -0.38 23.10 15.11
C ASP A 135 -0.01 21.67 15.50
N ILE A 136 -0.90 20.97 16.23
CA ILE A 136 -0.74 19.55 16.55
C ILE A 136 -0.62 18.70 15.28
N SER A 137 -1.45 18.95 14.26
CA SER A 137 -1.40 18.21 13.00
C SER A 137 -0.08 18.43 12.25
N LYS A 138 0.51 19.64 12.34
CA LYS A 138 1.84 19.92 11.77
C LYS A 138 2.95 19.21 12.53
N GLN A 139 2.84 19.15 13.85
CA GLN A 139 3.81 18.49 14.72
C GLN A 139 3.79 16.97 14.51
N ASP A 140 2.60 16.36 14.53
CA ASP A 140 2.42 14.91 14.33
C ASP A 140 2.96 14.47 12.95
N ALA A 141 2.63 15.22 11.90
CA ALA A 141 3.12 14.97 10.54
C ALA A 141 4.67 15.05 10.46
N ALA A 142 5.26 16.08 11.07
CA ALA A 142 6.70 16.24 11.08
C ALA A 142 7.40 15.16 11.91
N GLU A 143 6.84 14.81 13.06
CA GLU A 143 7.37 13.76 13.95
C GLU A 143 7.37 12.41 13.24
N GLN A 144 6.26 12.01 12.64
CA GLN A 144 6.17 10.74 11.91
C GLN A 144 7.17 10.69 10.73
N ALA A 145 7.26 11.76 9.94
CA ALA A 145 8.18 11.80 8.81
C ALA A 145 9.65 11.69 9.27
N ASN A 146 10.01 12.33 10.39
CA ASN A 146 11.33 12.22 10.99
C ASN A 146 11.61 10.81 11.51
N LEU A 147 10.66 10.19 12.22
CA LEU A 147 10.79 8.82 12.73
C LEU A 147 11.02 7.80 11.62
N LEU A 148 10.31 7.96 10.49
CA LEU A 148 10.43 7.08 9.34
C LEU A 148 11.58 7.46 8.39
N GLY A 149 12.28 8.58 8.62
CA GLY A 149 13.41 9.04 7.81
C GLY A 149 13.02 9.49 6.38
N VAL A 150 11.80 10.00 6.21
CA VAL A 150 11.23 10.37 4.91
C VAL A 150 11.51 11.83 4.57
N HIS A 151 11.69 12.15 3.29
CA HIS A 151 11.79 13.54 2.86
C HIS A 151 10.47 14.28 3.11
N TYR A 152 10.50 15.33 3.94
CA TYR A 152 9.33 16.09 4.38
C TYR A 152 9.44 17.56 3.98
N ASP A 153 8.44 18.03 3.23
CA ASP A 153 8.31 19.44 2.84
C ASP A 153 7.04 20.06 3.44
N VAL A 154 7.10 21.34 3.78
CA VAL A 154 5.92 22.14 4.13
C VAL A 154 5.67 23.16 3.03
N MET A 155 4.51 23.08 2.39
CA MET A 155 4.12 23.93 1.26
C MET A 155 2.71 24.50 1.48
N PRO A 156 2.59 25.71 2.09
CA PRO A 156 1.29 26.33 2.34
C PRO A 156 0.50 26.56 1.05
N ILE A 157 -0.82 26.32 1.09
CA ILE A 157 -1.70 26.48 -0.08
C ILE A 157 -2.43 27.83 -0.12
N GLU A 158 -2.29 28.62 0.94
CA GLU A 158 -2.96 29.91 1.09
C GLU A 158 -2.84 30.82 -0.15
N PRO A 159 -1.65 31.07 -0.72
CA PRO A 159 -1.53 31.97 -1.87
C PRO A 159 -2.32 31.48 -3.10
N MET A 160 -2.41 30.17 -3.30
CA MET A 160 -3.12 29.58 -4.42
C MET A 160 -4.63 29.66 -4.23
N VAL A 161 -5.10 29.34 -3.01
CA VAL A 161 -6.52 29.40 -2.68
C VAL A 161 -7.02 30.84 -2.76
N GLU A 162 -6.30 31.80 -2.21
CA GLU A 162 -6.67 33.22 -2.24
C GLU A 162 -6.71 33.78 -3.67
N ALA A 163 -5.76 33.38 -4.53
CA ALA A 163 -5.79 33.77 -5.95
C ALA A 163 -7.04 33.25 -6.67
N PHE A 164 -7.44 32.00 -6.43
CA PHE A 164 -8.70 31.47 -6.96
C PHE A 164 -9.93 32.21 -6.41
N MET A 165 -9.97 32.46 -5.11
CA MET A 165 -11.07 33.21 -4.48
C MET A 165 -11.20 34.64 -5.04
N SER A 166 -10.08 35.34 -5.24
CA SER A 166 -10.09 36.66 -5.88
C SER A 166 -10.60 36.61 -7.32
N THR A 167 -10.27 35.54 -8.06
CA THR A 167 -10.71 35.37 -9.45
C THR A 167 -12.22 35.06 -9.52
N LEU A 168 -12.74 34.32 -8.55
CA LEU A 168 -14.15 33.90 -8.49
C LEU A 168 -15.06 34.92 -7.80
N ALA A 169 -14.50 36.00 -7.23
CA ALA A 169 -15.21 36.94 -6.37
C ALA A 169 -16.49 37.53 -7.02
N GLU A 170 -16.43 37.91 -8.29
CA GLU A 170 -17.59 38.42 -9.02
C GLU A 170 -18.63 37.32 -9.28
N SER A 171 -18.16 36.11 -9.63
CA SER A 171 -19.05 34.98 -9.91
C SER A 171 -19.76 34.45 -8.66
N PHE A 172 -19.17 34.64 -7.48
CA PHE A 172 -19.73 34.23 -6.19
C PHE A 172 -20.40 35.40 -5.46
N ALA A 173 -20.58 36.55 -6.12
CA ALA A 173 -21.22 37.70 -5.50
C ALA A 173 -22.65 37.35 -5.06
N GLY A 174 -22.94 37.53 -3.77
CA GLY A 174 -24.25 37.24 -3.18
C GLY A 174 -24.46 35.78 -2.76
N THR A 175 -23.44 34.92 -2.84
CA THR A 175 -23.46 33.57 -2.27
C THR A 175 -22.84 33.55 -0.87
N GLU A 176 -23.25 32.59 -0.06
CA GLU A 176 -22.60 32.30 1.22
C GLU A 176 -21.47 31.28 1.02
N ARG A 177 -20.50 31.28 1.93
CA ARG A 177 -19.41 30.29 1.94
C ARG A 177 -19.99 28.91 2.25
N ASP A 178 -19.58 27.90 1.48
CA ASP A 178 -20.02 26.53 1.67
C ASP A 178 -18.89 25.51 1.42
N THR A 179 -19.24 24.28 1.08
CA THR A 179 -18.26 23.22 0.74
C THR A 179 -17.37 23.56 -0.46
N THR A 180 -17.73 24.57 -1.26
CA THR A 180 -17.00 25.00 -2.44
C THR A 180 -15.58 25.48 -2.08
N GLU A 181 -15.44 26.31 -1.05
CA GLU A 181 -14.15 26.84 -0.60
C GLU A 181 -13.26 25.76 0.04
N GLU A 182 -13.85 24.76 0.69
CA GLU A 182 -13.13 23.60 1.23
C GLU A 182 -12.64 22.69 0.10
N ASN A 183 -13.50 22.41 -0.88
CA ASN A 183 -13.15 21.63 -2.05
C ASN A 183 -12.05 22.32 -2.88
N LEU A 184 -12.03 23.65 -2.94
CA LEU A 184 -10.96 24.40 -3.60
C LEU A 184 -9.59 24.19 -2.93
N GLN A 185 -9.55 24.13 -1.59
CA GLN A 185 -8.32 23.81 -0.86
C GLN A 185 -7.82 22.40 -1.24
N SER A 186 -8.70 21.40 -1.23
CA SER A 186 -8.35 20.02 -1.61
C SER A 186 -7.86 19.92 -3.06
N ARG A 187 -8.46 20.69 -3.98
CA ARG A 187 -7.98 20.77 -5.38
C ARG A 187 -6.61 21.42 -5.50
N CYS A 188 -6.35 22.49 -4.75
CA CYS A 188 -5.02 23.12 -4.73
C CYS A 188 -3.94 22.15 -4.24
N ARG A 189 -4.23 21.35 -3.20
CA ARG A 189 -3.34 20.28 -2.73
C ARG A 189 -3.08 19.24 -3.81
N GLY A 190 -4.13 18.76 -4.47
CA GLY A 190 -4.03 17.81 -5.57
C GLY A 190 -3.16 18.33 -6.71
N VAL A 191 -3.36 19.58 -7.15
CA VAL A 191 -2.55 20.22 -8.19
C VAL A 191 -1.08 20.30 -7.78
N LEU A 192 -0.79 20.64 -6.53
CA LEU A 192 0.58 20.71 -6.02
C LEU A 192 1.28 19.34 -6.03
N LEU A 193 0.61 18.30 -5.52
CA LEU A 193 1.14 16.93 -5.53
C LEU A 193 1.34 16.41 -6.95
N MET A 194 0.40 16.67 -7.86
CA MET A 194 0.51 16.31 -9.27
C MET A 194 1.65 17.06 -9.96
N ALA A 195 1.89 18.33 -9.61
CA ALA A 195 3.04 19.08 -10.14
C ALA A 195 4.38 18.46 -9.70
N ILE A 196 4.49 18.03 -8.44
CA ILE A 196 5.65 17.30 -7.93
C ILE A 196 5.82 15.97 -8.66
N SER A 197 4.74 15.19 -8.77
CA SER A 197 4.69 13.91 -9.48
C SER A 197 5.20 14.04 -10.92
N ASN A 198 4.63 14.96 -11.69
CA ASN A 198 5.00 15.21 -13.08
C ASN A 198 6.48 15.59 -13.26
N LYS A 199 7.03 16.38 -12.32
CA LYS A 199 8.42 16.84 -12.42
C LYS A 199 9.43 15.79 -11.96
N LYS A 200 9.11 15.05 -10.91
CA LYS A 200 10.05 14.11 -10.25
C LYS A 200 9.88 12.66 -10.71
N GLY A 201 8.79 12.32 -11.42
CA GLY A 201 8.47 10.94 -11.81
C GLY A 201 8.04 10.07 -10.62
N LEU A 202 7.40 10.69 -9.63
CA LEU A 202 6.82 10.01 -8.46
C LEU A 202 5.34 9.73 -8.71
N MET A 203 4.80 8.66 -8.14
CA MET A 203 3.36 8.42 -8.13
C MET A 203 2.70 9.18 -6.98
N VAL A 204 1.58 9.86 -7.22
CA VAL A 204 0.79 10.41 -6.11
C VAL A 204 0.06 9.27 -5.42
N LEU A 205 0.32 9.07 -4.13
CA LEU A 205 -0.44 8.13 -3.30
C LEU A 205 -1.57 8.90 -2.61
N THR A 206 -2.81 8.56 -2.97
CA THR A 206 -4.02 9.13 -2.37
C THR A 206 -4.29 8.48 -1.02
N THR A 207 -4.76 9.28 -0.06
CA THR A 207 -4.99 8.88 1.34
C THR A 207 -6.43 9.16 1.72
#